data_AF-A0A9P6QQQ0-F1
#
_entry.id   AF-A0A9P6QQQ0-F1
#
_cell.length_a   1.000
_cell.length_b   1.000
_cell.length_c   1.000
_cell.angle_alpha   90.00
_cell.angle_beta   90.00
_cell.angle_gamma   90.00
#
_symmetry.space_group_name_H-M   'P 1'
#
loop_
_entity.id
_entity.type
_entity.pdbx_description
1 polymer ?
#
loop_
_entity_poly.entity_id
_entity_poly.type
_entity_poly.pdbx_seq_one_letter_code
_entity_poly.pdbx_strand_id
1 'polypeptide(L)'
;MKLLSISAAVGAFLLSASIAHAEISKIVRVDQASQQFIDAQGRSRHFHGTNMVKKKFPWHADIDNFVAGYSVVDRDIQHLKDLNINVIRL
;
A
#
# COMPACT_ATOMS: atom_id res chain seq x y z
N MET A 1 -20.54 -45.67 23.76
CA MET A 1 -19.23 -45.01 23.97
C MET A 1 -19.08 -43.93 22.91
N LYS A 2 -18.69 -42.72 23.35
CA LYS A 2 -18.78 -41.46 22.61
C LYS A 2 -17.94 -41.45 21.32
N LEU A 3 -18.60 -41.21 20.18
CA LEU A 3 -17.95 -40.73 18.96
C LEU A 3 -17.67 -39.23 19.15
N LEU A 4 -16.48 -38.90 19.63
CA LEU A 4 -16.01 -37.54 19.80
C LEU A 4 -15.64 -36.93 18.44
N SER A 5 -16.47 -35.98 18.01
CA SER A 5 -16.21 -34.83 17.14
C SER A 5 -14.76 -34.66 16.65
N ILE A 6 -14.48 -35.07 15.42
CA ILE A 6 -13.26 -34.70 14.67
C ILE A 6 -13.46 -33.36 13.92
N SER A 7 -14.69 -32.81 13.90
CA SER A 7 -15.02 -31.62 13.10
C SER A 7 -14.55 -30.30 13.72
N ALA A 8 -14.21 -30.26 15.01
CA ALA A 8 -13.82 -29.01 15.68
C ALA A 8 -12.33 -28.62 15.48
N ALA A 9 -11.46 -29.58 15.16
CA ALA A 9 -10.01 -29.32 15.03
C ALA A 9 -9.62 -28.74 13.66
N VAL A 10 -10.41 -29.01 12.61
CA VAL A 10 -10.12 -28.52 11.25
C VAL A 10 -10.57 -27.06 11.05
N GLY A 11 -11.61 -26.63 11.78
CA GLY A 11 -12.15 -25.26 11.67
C GLY A 11 -11.25 -24.18 12.26
N ALA A 12 -10.42 -24.52 13.26
CA ALA A 12 -9.57 -23.54 13.94
C ALA A 12 -8.27 -23.21 13.18
N PHE A 13 -7.87 -24.03 12.21
CA PHE A 13 -6.62 -23.80 11.45
C PHE A 13 -6.78 -22.80 10.30
N LEU A 14 -8.02 -22.45 9.92
CA LEU A 14 -8.30 -21.55 8.79
C LEU A 14 -8.45 -20.07 9.16
N LEU A 15 -8.44 -19.72 10.47
CA LEU A 15 -8.62 -18.34 10.93
C LEU A 15 -7.38 -17.70 11.55
N SER A 16 -6.21 -18.33 11.42
CA SER A 16 -4.93 -17.63 11.61
C SER A 16 -4.48 -17.00 10.29
N ALA A 17 -5.38 -16.27 9.61
CA ALA A 17 -4.95 -15.24 8.68
C ALA A 17 -4.30 -14.14 9.53
N SER A 18 -3.03 -14.34 9.86
CA SER A 18 -2.16 -13.29 10.35
C SER A 18 -2.43 -12.06 9.50
N ILE A 19 -2.75 -10.95 10.15
CA ILE A 19 -2.74 -9.62 9.54
C ILE A 19 -1.27 -9.31 9.27
N ALA A 20 -0.65 -10.06 8.36
CA ALA A 20 0.63 -9.73 7.81
C ALA A 20 0.39 -8.39 7.12
N HIS A 21 1.14 -7.36 7.54
CA HIS A 21 1.26 -6.16 6.75
C HIS A 21 1.73 -6.62 5.37
N ALA A 22 0.79 -6.68 4.42
CA ALA A 22 1.09 -7.22 3.11
C ALA A 22 2.04 -6.24 2.46
N GLU A 23 3.33 -6.58 2.46
CA GLU A 23 4.37 -5.85 1.73
C GLU A 23 3.83 -5.50 0.35
N ILE A 24 3.96 -4.22 -0.02
CA ILE A 24 3.40 -3.74 -1.27
C ILE A 24 4.05 -4.50 -2.43
N SER A 25 3.25 -5.31 -3.10
CA SER A 25 3.79 -6.17 -4.15
C SER A 25 4.40 -5.35 -5.29
N LYS A 26 5.53 -5.81 -5.79
CA LYS A 26 6.24 -5.21 -6.92
C LYS A 26 5.40 -5.32 -8.19
N ILE A 27 5.28 -4.22 -8.93
CA ILE A 27 4.76 -4.25 -10.31
C ILE A 27 5.80 -4.92 -11.20
N VAL A 28 5.38 -5.94 -11.96
CA VAL A 28 6.29 -6.76 -12.78
C VAL A 28 6.08 -6.58 -14.28
N ARG A 29 4.88 -6.17 -14.72
CA ARG A 29 4.58 -5.93 -16.13
C ARG A 29 3.35 -5.04 -16.31
N VAL A 30 3.18 -4.55 -17.54
CA VAL A 30 1.90 -4.06 -18.06
C VAL A 30 1.30 -5.16 -18.93
N ASP A 31 0.05 -5.53 -18.68
CA ASP A 31 -0.71 -6.38 -19.58
C ASP A 31 -1.15 -5.58 -20.80
N GLN A 32 -0.71 -5.98 -22.01
CA GLN A 32 -1.01 -5.24 -23.23
C GLN A 32 -2.46 -5.40 -23.70
N ALA A 33 -3.17 -6.45 -23.27
CA ALA A 33 -4.58 -6.63 -23.63
C ALA A 33 -5.49 -5.72 -22.78
N SER A 34 -5.28 -5.68 -21.47
CA SER A 34 -6.07 -4.87 -20.54
C SER A 34 -5.50 -3.48 -20.25
N GLN A 35 -4.25 -3.22 -20.64
CA GLN A 35 -3.48 -2.00 -20.32
C GLN A 35 -3.30 -1.75 -18.82
N GLN A 36 -3.35 -2.82 -18.01
CA GLN A 36 -3.23 -2.72 -16.55
C GLN A 36 -1.83 -3.05 -16.05
N PHE A 37 -1.44 -2.42 -14.94
CA PHE A 37 -0.24 -2.78 -14.19
C PHE A 37 -0.49 -4.04 -13.38
N ILE A 38 0.35 -5.06 -13.58
CA ILE A 38 0.24 -6.36 -12.92
C ILE A 38 1.36 -6.52 -11.91
N ASP A 39 1.00 -6.87 -10.68
CA ASP A 39 1.93 -7.13 -9.59
C ASP A 39 2.45 -8.58 -9.57
N ALA A 40 3.41 -8.87 -8.70
CA ALA A 40 4.05 -10.18 -8.60
C ALA A 40 3.12 -11.31 -8.15
N GLN A 41 1.93 -11.02 -7.62
CA GLN A 41 0.91 -12.03 -7.31
C GLN A 41 -0.19 -12.10 -8.38
N GLY A 42 -0.01 -11.44 -9.53
CA GLY A 42 -0.96 -11.47 -10.64
C GLY A 42 -2.17 -10.56 -10.45
N ARG A 43 -2.16 -9.67 -9.46
CA ARG A 43 -3.24 -8.70 -9.25
C ARG A 43 -3.03 -7.46 -10.11
N SER A 44 -4.12 -6.84 -10.52
CA SER A 44 -4.10 -5.51 -11.11
C SER A 44 -4.01 -4.44 -10.02
N ARG A 45 -3.14 -3.44 -10.20
CA ARG A 45 -3.04 -2.29 -9.30
C ARG A 45 -3.55 -1.02 -9.94
N HIS A 46 -4.49 -0.37 -9.26
CA HIS A 46 -4.96 0.97 -9.59
C HIS A 46 -4.19 2.00 -8.77
N PHE A 47 -3.67 3.00 -9.44
CA PHE A 47 -2.90 4.09 -8.85
C PHE A 47 -3.79 5.32 -8.68
N HIS A 48 -4.04 5.72 -7.43
CA HIS A 48 -4.73 6.95 -7.07
C HIS A 48 -3.76 7.83 -6.29
N GLY A 49 -3.41 8.96 -6.90
CA GLY A 49 -2.22 9.70 -6.52
C GLY A 49 -2.35 11.20 -6.59
N THR A 50 -1.33 11.86 -6.05
CA THR A 50 -1.11 13.30 -6.17
C THR A 50 0.31 13.60 -6.66
N ASN A 51 0.55 14.84 -7.07
CA ASN A 51 1.88 15.33 -7.36
C ASN A 51 2.44 16.03 -6.12
N MET A 52 3.72 15.88 -5.84
CA MET A 52 4.42 16.67 -4.83
C MET A 52 5.64 17.31 -5.47
N VAL A 53 5.59 18.62 -5.73
CA VAL A 53 6.61 19.30 -6.55
C VAL A 53 7.00 20.63 -5.92
N LYS A 54 8.31 20.85 -5.75
CA LYS A 54 8.88 22.15 -5.38
C LYS A 54 9.47 22.83 -6.62
N LYS A 55 8.80 23.88 -7.10
CA LYS A 55 9.20 24.59 -8.35
C LYS A 55 10.15 25.77 -8.14
N LYS A 56 10.46 26.14 -6.89
CA LYS A 56 11.26 27.33 -6.57
C LYS A 56 12.29 27.03 -5.48
N PHE A 57 13.46 27.63 -5.63
CA PHE A 57 14.53 27.61 -4.64
C PHE A 57 14.08 28.25 -3.31
N PRO A 58 14.57 27.76 -2.14
CA PRO A 58 15.43 26.58 -1.98
C PRO A 58 14.64 25.27 -2.12
N TRP A 59 15.23 24.30 -2.83
CA TRP A 59 14.69 22.94 -2.94
C TRP A 59 15.13 22.12 -1.73
N HIS A 60 14.23 21.29 -1.19
CA HIS A 60 14.52 20.39 -0.06
C HIS A 60 15.10 21.10 1.18
N ALA A 61 14.68 22.35 1.44
CA ALA A 61 15.23 23.17 2.53
C ALA A 61 14.88 22.67 3.94
N ASP A 62 13.74 22.00 4.07
CA ASP A 62 13.29 21.35 5.30
C ASP A 62 12.78 19.96 4.92
N ILE A 63 13.43 18.94 5.46
CA ILE A 63 13.14 17.52 5.24
C ILE A 63 12.73 16.82 6.54
N ASP A 64 12.59 17.56 7.63
CA ASP A 64 12.33 17.03 8.97
C ASP A 64 10.98 17.52 9.51
N ASN A 65 10.58 18.76 9.18
CA ASN A 65 9.34 19.34 9.69
C ASN A 65 8.22 19.33 8.65
N PHE A 66 7.02 19.06 9.14
CA PHE A 66 5.81 19.23 8.34
C PHE A 66 5.55 20.72 8.09
N VAL A 67 5.46 21.10 6.82
CA VAL A 67 5.05 22.43 6.39
C VAL A 67 3.97 22.30 5.33
N ALA A 68 2.78 22.78 5.68
CA ALA A 68 1.63 22.73 4.81
C ALA A 68 1.95 23.28 3.40
N GLY A 69 1.78 22.41 2.40
CA GLY A 69 1.90 22.77 0.99
C GLY A 69 3.27 22.54 0.33
N TYR A 70 4.33 22.19 1.07
CA TYR A 70 5.61 21.88 0.41
C TYR A 70 6.56 20.90 1.12
N SER A 71 6.24 20.38 2.31
CA SER A 71 7.03 19.29 2.90
C SER A 71 6.78 17.95 2.20
N VAL A 72 7.72 17.03 2.36
CA VAL A 72 7.56 15.60 2.04
C VAL A 72 8.21 14.82 3.19
N VAL A 73 7.53 14.79 4.34
CA VAL A 73 8.01 14.12 5.57
C VAL A 73 7.02 13.04 6.03
N ASP A 74 7.36 12.28 7.07
CA ASP A 74 6.52 11.18 7.58
C ASP A 74 5.06 11.58 7.84
N ARG A 75 4.84 12.80 8.34
CA ARG A 75 3.49 13.32 8.55
C ARG A 75 2.70 13.51 7.25
N ASP A 76 3.33 14.00 6.18
CA ASP A 76 2.68 14.08 4.86
C ASP A 76 2.31 12.68 4.36
N ILE A 77 3.24 11.73 4.48
CA ILE A 77 3.01 10.34 4.07
C ILE A 77 1.87 9.71 4.88
N GLN A 78 1.76 10.01 6.18
CA GLN A 78 0.65 9.54 7.00
C GLN A 78 -0.69 10.13 6.53
N HIS A 79 -0.75 11.42 6.24
CA HIS A 79 -1.97 12.04 5.70
C HIS A 79 -2.40 11.38 4.36
N LEU A 80 -1.44 11.04 3.49
CA LEU A 80 -1.73 10.34 2.23
C LEU A 80 -2.26 8.92 2.49
N LYS A 81 -1.71 8.19 3.46
CA LYS A 81 -2.22 6.87 3.88
C LYS A 81 -3.65 6.97 4.41
N ASP A 82 -3.93 7.95 5.27
CA ASP A 82 -5.26 8.18 5.84
C ASP A 82 -6.31 8.50 4.76
N LEU A 83 -5.87 9.13 3.66
CA LEU A 83 -6.68 9.42 2.47
C LEU A 83 -6.72 8.27 1.45
N ASN A 84 -6.10 7.12 1.75
CA ASN A 84 -5.97 5.98 0.85
C ASN A 84 -5.31 6.32 -0.51
N ILE A 85 -4.37 7.29 -0.50
CA ILE A 85 -3.50 7.62 -1.63
C ILE A 85 -2.33 6.64 -1.66
N ASN A 86 -2.06 6.05 -2.83
CA ASN A 86 -1.12 4.94 -2.97
C ASN A 86 0.06 5.20 -3.92
N VAL A 87 0.16 6.42 -4.46
CA VAL A 87 1.25 6.84 -5.34
C VAL A 87 1.47 8.34 -5.28
N ILE A 88 2.73 8.75 -5.35
CA ILE A 88 3.15 10.14 -5.50
C ILE A 88 3.91 10.26 -6.81
N ARG A 89 3.57 11.26 -7.61
CA ARG A 89 4.42 11.71 -8.71
C ARG A 89 5.29 12.85 -8.18
N LEU A 90 6.52 12.52 -7.85
CA LEU A 90 7.53 13.46 -7.37
C LEU A 90 8.15 14.23 -8.54
#